data_AF-A0A433ZUN0-F1
#
_entry.id   AF-A0A433ZUN0-F1
#
_cell.length_a   1.000
_cell.length_b   1.000
_cell.length_c   1.000
_cell.angle_alpha   90.00
_cell.angle_beta   90.00
_cell.angle_gamma   90.00
#
_symmetry.space_group_name_H-M   'P 1'
#
loop_
_entity.id
_entity.type
_entity.pdbx_description
1 polymer ?
#
loop_
_entity_poly.entity_id
_entity_poly.type
_entity_poly.pdbx_seq_one_letter_code
_entity_poly.pdbx_strand_id
1 'polypeptide(L)'
;MNSETIFICRLSPFSDMYVEAGITEVLARKNASHRCQLTQGDGSIFCKEADAKCSVSKLITRENDLRRAVIIYAENWQRGNYLEISEDIPDLYRSDFNGTLSSVIIPPGWQVRFYEGENFTGESHTETSGKKNALNYGKKIRSVQIIAGR
;
A
#
# COMPACT_ATOMS: atom_id res chain seq x y z
N MET A 1 -7.00 16.56 15.72
CA MET A 1 -6.62 15.27 15.10
C MET A 1 -7.26 15.23 13.72
N ASN A 2 -6.62 15.83 12.72
CA ASN A 2 -7.09 15.74 11.34
C ASN A 2 -5.90 15.24 10.52
N SER A 3 -5.73 13.92 10.41
CA SER A 3 -4.88 13.36 9.37
C SER A 3 -5.65 13.54 8.07
N GLU A 4 -5.17 14.39 7.18
CA GLU A 4 -5.76 14.51 5.85
C GLU A 4 -5.30 13.31 5.02
N THR A 5 -6.26 12.48 4.64
CA THR A 5 -6.03 11.36 3.74
C THR A 5 -5.83 11.90 2.33
N ILE A 6 -4.75 11.49 1.69
CA ILE A 6 -4.41 11.79 0.31
C ILE A 6 -4.32 10.49 -0.48
N PHE A 7 -4.81 10.53 -1.71
CA PHE A 7 -4.71 9.47 -2.67
C PHE A 7 -3.57 9.81 -3.63
N ILE A 8 -2.65 8.86 -3.83
CA ILE A 8 -1.56 8.96 -4.81
C ILE A 8 -1.89 7.96 -5.89
N CYS A 9 -2.12 8.43 -7.11
CA CYS A 9 -2.48 7.58 -8.24
C CYS A 9 -1.40 7.62 -9.32
N ARG A 10 -1.18 6.47 -9.95
CA ARG A 10 -0.14 6.26 -10.96
C ARG A 10 -0.74 5.69 -12.24
N LEU A 11 -0.33 6.25 -13.37
CA LEU A 11 -0.42 5.63 -14.70
C LEU A 11 0.98 5.31 -15.20
N SER A 12 1.16 4.17 -15.86
CA SER A 12 2.47 3.76 -16.37
C SER A 12 2.36 3.18 -17.79
N PRO A 13 2.04 4.02 -18.78
CA PRO A 13 2.08 3.60 -20.18
C PRO A 13 3.53 3.42 -20.64
N PHE A 14 3.85 2.24 -21.17
CA PHE A 14 5.20 1.89 -21.65
C PHE A 14 6.29 2.10 -20.57
N SER A 15 7.29 2.93 -20.84
CA SER A 15 8.38 3.27 -19.93
C SER A 15 8.11 4.50 -19.08
N ASP A 16 7.06 5.25 -19.36
CA ASP A 16 6.76 6.51 -18.67
C ASP A 16 5.89 6.27 -17.44
N MET A 17 6.02 7.15 -16.46
CA MET A 17 5.28 7.06 -15.21
C MET A 17 4.73 8.44 -14.82
N TYR A 18 3.42 8.53 -14.66
CA TYR A 18 2.70 9.73 -14.28
C TYR A 18 2.06 9.51 -12.92
N VAL A 19 2.53 10.24 -11.91
CA VAL A 19 2.09 10.12 -10.52
C VAL A 19 1.57 11.46 -10.06
N GLU A 20 0.33 11.49 -9.59
CA GLU A 20 -0.29 12.70 -9.08
C GLU A 20 -1.10 12.38 -7.81
N ALA A 21 -1.24 13.39 -6.95
CA ALA A 21 -1.96 13.29 -5.69
C ALA A 21 -3.30 14.03 -5.72
N GLY A 22 -4.22 13.63 -4.84
CA GLY A 22 -5.51 14.29 -4.66
C GLY A 22 -6.14 13.97 -3.31
N ILE A 23 -6.93 14.90 -2.77
CA ILE A 23 -7.69 14.72 -1.51
C ILE A 23 -8.81 13.68 -1.63
N THR A 24 -9.17 13.27 -2.85
CA THR A 24 -10.05 12.14 -3.15
C THR A 24 -9.42 11.26 -4.22
N GLU A 25 -9.77 9.97 -4.24
CA GLU A 25 -9.26 9.04 -5.26
C GLU A 25 -9.61 9.51 -6.68
N VAL A 26 -10.84 9.98 -6.89
CA VAL A 26 -11.30 10.51 -8.18
C VAL A 26 -10.44 11.68 -8.65
N LEU A 27 -10.11 12.61 -7.74
CA LEU A 27 -9.27 13.75 -8.08
C LEU A 27 -7.85 13.32 -8.43
N ALA A 28 -7.26 12.41 -7.65
CA ALA A 28 -5.92 11.90 -7.89
C ALA A 28 -5.83 11.16 -9.25
N ARG A 29 -6.84 10.33 -9.57
CA ARG A 29 -6.96 9.64 -10.87
C ARG A 29 -7.05 10.62 -12.04
N LYS A 30 -7.93 11.62 -11.91
CA LYS A 30 -8.10 12.66 -12.93
C LYS A 30 -6.80 13.45 -13.17
N ASN A 31 -6.10 13.83 -12.11
CA ASN A 31 -4.83 14.55 -12.22
C ASN A 31 -3.76 13.71 -12.94
N ALA A 32 -3.60 12.44 -12.55
CA ALA A 32 -2.64 11.53 -13.18
C ALA A 32 -2.97 11.29 -14.67
N SER A 33 -4.25 11.10 -14.99
CA SER A 33 -4.75 10.96 -16.36
C SER A 33 -4.47 12.21 -17.20
N HIS A 34 -4.80 13.40 -16.67
CA HIS A 34 -4.57 14.66 -17.34
C HIS A 34 -3.06 14.89 -17.62
N ARG A 35 -2.19 14.63 -16.64
CA ARG A 35 -0.74 14.71 -16.83
C ARG A 35 -0.26 13.76 -17.93
N CYS A 36 -0.74 12.53 -17.92
CA CYS A 36 -0.44 11.53 -18.96
C CYS A 36 -0.86 12.03 -20.36
N GLN A 37 -2.07 12.56 -20.51
CA GLN A 37 -2.58 13.07 -21.79
C GLN A 37 -1.79 14.27 -22.32
N LEU A 38 -1.34 15.16 -21.43
CA LEU A 38 -0.47 16.29 -21.84
C LEU A 38 0.84 15.84 -22.48
N THR A 39 1.32 14.63 -22.16
CA THR A 39 2.54 14.08 -22.74
C THR A 39 2.28 13.10 -23.88
N GLN A 40 1.29 12.23 -23.75
CA GLN A 40 0.99 11.14 -24.69
C GLN A 40 -0.04 11.52 -25.77
N GLY A 41 -0.65 12.70 -25.67
CA GLY A 41 -1.71 13.18 -26.55
C GLY A 41 -3.10 13.10 -25.92
N ASP A 42 -3.93 14.08 -26.26
CA ASP A 42 -5.32 14.17 -25.83
C ASP A 42 -6.11 12.94 -26.32
N GLY A 43 -6.96 12.39 -25.45
CA GLY A 43 -7.73 11.18 -25.74
C GLY A 43 -6.90 9.88 -25.83
N SER A 44 -5.63 9.88 -25.42
CA SER A 44 -4.79 8.68 -25.43
C SER A 44 -5.43 7.52 -24.64
N ILE A 45 -5.56 6.37 -25.30
CA ILE A 45 -6.16 5.16 -24.72
C ILE A 45 -5.38 4.60 -23.53
N PHE A 46 -4.12 5.00 -23.35
CA PHE A 46 -3.24 4.55 -22.26
C PHE A 46 -3.30 5.46 -21.03
N CYS A 47 -4.05 6.56 -21.12
CA CYS A 47 -4.15 7.57 -20.07
C CYS A 47 -5.53 7.57 -19.40
N LYS A 48 -6.30 6.50 -19.44
CA LYS A 48 -7.66 6.49 -18.86
C LYS A 48 -7.59 6.55 -17.33
N GLU A 49 -8.47 7.34 -16.71
CA GLU A 49 -8.56 7.46 -15.25
C GLU A 49 -8.78 6.12 -14.53
N ALA A 50 -9.57 5.23 -15.14
CA ALA A 50 -9.87 3.90 -14.60
C ALA A 50 -8.65 2.98 -14.52
N ASP A 51 -7.65 3.19 -15.38
CA ASP A 51 -6.44 2.36 -15.45
C ASP A 51 -5.39 2.77 -14.41
N ALA A 52 -5.59 3.91 -13.73
CA ALA A 52 -4.68 4.37 -12.71
C ALA A 52 -4.68 3.43 -11.49
N LYS A 53 -3.50 3.13 -10.94
CA LYS A 53 -3.35 2.41 -9.69
C LYS A 53 -3.16 3.40 -8.55
N CYS A 54 -3.97 3.29 -7.51
CA CYS A 54 -4.00 4.27 -6.43
C CYS A 54 -3.60 3.66 -5.10
N SER A 55 -2.88 4.44 -4.30
CA SER A 55 -2.54 4.13 -2.92
C SER A 55 -2.98 5.26 -2.01
N VAL A 56 -3.43 4.90 -0.82
CA VAL A 56 -3.85 5.86 0.21
C VAL A 56 -2.66 6.21 1.08
N SER A 57 -2.49 7.49 1.38
CA SER A 57 -1.44 8.01 2.25
C SER A 57 -2.04 9.01 3.24
N LYS A 58 -1.56 9.01 4.48
CA LYS A 58 -1.95 10.03 5.47
C LYS A 58 -0.86 11.09 5.53
N LEU A 59 -1.25 12.36 5.34
CA LEU A 59 -0.36 13.45 5.65
C LEU A 59 -0.24 13.59 7.17
N ILE A 60 0.97 13.32 7.67
CA ILE A 60 1.32 13.49 9.07
C ILE A 60 2.11 14.79 9.18
N THR A 61 1.53 15.79 9.86
CA THR A 61 2.08 17.16 9.97
C THR A 61 2.95 17.37 11.22
N ARG A 62 3.19 16.34 12.03
CA ARG A 62 4.10 16.39 13.18
C ARG A 62 5.03 15.18 13.22
N GLU A 63 6.33 15.43 13.31
CA GLU A 63 7.39 14.41 13.45
C GLU A 63 7.21 13.52 14.68
N ASN A 64 6.47 13.91 15.73
CA ASN A 64 6.29 13.01 16.88
C ASN A 64 5.23 11.90 16.65
N ASP A 65 4.50 11.96 15.54
CA ASP A 65 3.66 10.87 15.03
C ASP A 65 4.46 9.95 14.08
N LEU A 66 5.81 9.97 14.14
CA LEU A 66 6.72 9.11 13.39
C LEU A 66 6.49 7.62 13.70
N ARG A 67 5.45 7.11 13.05
CA ARG A 67 5.24 5.77 12.50
C ARG A 67 5.64 4.60 13.40
N ARG A 68 4.74 4.26 14.32
CA ARG A 68 4.49 2.83 14.61
C ARG A 68 3.71 2.28 13.41
N ALA A 69 4.39 1.95 12.33
CA ALA A 69 3.79 1.30 11.17
C ALA A 69 4.42 -0.07 11.00
N VAL A 70 3.63 -1.02 10.52
CA VAL A 70 4.12 -2.33 10.12
C VAL A 70 4.71 -2.17 8.74
N ILE A 71 5.96 -2.59 8.54
CA ILE A 71 6.61 -2.50 7.22
C ILE A 71 6.75 -3.89 6.66
N ILE A 72 6.11 -4.16 5.52
CA ILE A 72 6.28 -5.40 4.79
C ILE A 72 7.24 -5.22 3.62
N TYR A 73 8.00 -6.27 3.32
CA TYR A 73 9.07 -6.28 2.33
C TYR A 73 8.89 -7.43 1.34
N ALA A 74 9.23 -7.16 0.07
CA ALA A 74 9.11 -8.12 -1.02
C ALA A 74 10.22 -9.19 -0.98
N GLU A 75 11.32 -8.92 -0.27
CA GLU A 75 12.43 -9.86 -0.09
C GLU A 75 12.62 -10.23 1.39
N ASN A 76 13.44 -11.26 1.62
CA ASN A 76 13.82 -11.70 2.96
C ASN A 76 14.74 -10.68 3.65
N TRP A 77 14.79 -10.74 4.99
CA TRP A 77 15.68 -9.90 5.81
C TRP A 77 15.49 -8.39 5.61
N GLN A 78 14.25 -7.95 5.41
CA GLN A 78 13.84 -6.55 5.32
C GLN A 78 14.52 -5.81 4.15
N ARG A 79 14.45 -6.40 2.96
CA ARG A 79 15.08 -5.89 1.73
C ARG A 79 14.07 -5.73 0.58
N GLY A 80 14.52 -5.06 -0.47
CA GLY A 80 13.74 -4.84 -1.68
C GLY A 80 12.64 -3.79 -1.49
N ASN A 81 11.66 -3.82 -2.39
CA ASN A 81 10.46 -2.99 -2.29
C ASN A 81 9.76 -3.21 -0.95
N TYR A 82 9.13 -2.16 -0.43
CA TYR A 82 8.44 -2.19 0.85
C TYR A 82 7.09 -1.46 0.79
N LEU A 83 6.18 -1.84 1.69
CA LEU A 83 4.91 -1.16 1.93
C LEU A 83 4.78 -0.89 3.43
N GLU A 84 4.46 0.35 3.78
CA GLU A 84 4.13 0.74 5.15
C GLU A 84 2.62 0.60 5.39
N ILE A 85 2.28 -0.08 6.47
CA ILE A 85 0.91 -0.40 6.87
C ILE A 85 0.68 0.28 8.23
N SER A 86 -0.08 1.37 8.20
CA SER A 86 -0.48 2.12 9.40
C SER A 86 -1.95 1.88 9.79
N GLU A 87 -2.69 1.20 8.93
CA GLU A 87 -4.11 0.86 9.09
C GLU A 87 -4.43 -0.48 8.42
N ASP A 88 -5.60 -1.02 8.70
CA ASP A 88 -6.01 -2.33 8.20
C ASP A 88 -6.15 -2.29 6.67
N ILE A 89 -5.59 -3.29 6.00
CA ILE A 89 -5.66 -3.44 4.54
C ILE A 89 -6.58 -4.62 4.22
N PRO A 90 -7.85 -4.38 3.82
CA PRO A 90 -8.78 -5.45 3.50
C PRO A 90 -8.45 -6.15 2.18
N ASP A 91 -7.67 -5.53 1.29
CA ASP A 91 -7.31 -6.10 0.01
C ASP A 91 -5.94 -5.58 -0.47
N LEU A 92 -4.92 -6.44 -0.41
CA LEU A 92 -3.57 -6.17 -0.89
C LEU A 92 -3.47 -6.13 -2.42
N TYR A 93 -4.45 -6.63 -3.18
CA TYR A 93 -4.46 -6.52 -4.65
C TYR A 93 -4.43 -5.06 -5.10
N ARG A 94 -5.02 -4.16 -4.31
CA ARG A 94 -4.99 -2.70 -4.55
C ARG A 94 -3.63 -2.07 -4.26
N SER A 95 -2.69 -2.84 -3.72
CA SER A 95 -1.31 -2.45 -3.49
C SER A 95 -0.37 -3.21 -4.43
N ASP A 96 0.85 -2.69 -4.64
CA ASP A 96 1.90 -3.41 -5.38
C ASP A 96 2.51 -4.58 -4.57
N PHE A 97 1.83 -5.03 -3.49
CA PHE A 97 2.33 -6.00 -2.51
C PHE A 97 1.59 -7.33 -2.43
N ASN A 98 0.68 -7.57 -3.36
CA ASN A 98 -0.08 -8.81 -3.42
C ASN A 98 0.81 -10.03 -3.72
N GLY A 99 0.87 -10.98 -2.78
CA GLY A 99 1.65 -12.22 -2.94
C GLY A 99 3.17 -12.04 -3.00
N THR A 100 3.69 -10.86 -2.64
CA THR A 100 5.15 -10.58 -2.64
C THR A 100 5.74 -10.55 -1.23
N LEU A 101 4.91 -10.48 -0.18
CA LEU A 101 5.36 -10.45 1.22
C LEU A 101 6.35 -11.59 1.51
N SER A 102 7.57 -11.22 1.91
CA SER A 102 8.65 -12.14 2.24
C SER A 102 9.30 -11.84 3.59
N SER A 103 9.27 -10.58 4.06
CA SER A 103 9.65 -10.26 5.44
C SER A 103 8.91 -9.04 5.98
N VAL A 104 8.90 -8.86 7.30
CA VAL A 104 8.13 -7.81 7.98
C VAL A 104 8.91 -7.22 9.17
N ILE A 105 8.68 -5.93 9.45
CA ILE A 105 9.03 -5.25 10.69
C ILE A 105 7.73 -4.86 11.39
N ILE A 106 7.54 -5.35 12.61
CA ILE A 106 6.38 -5.01 13.46
C ILE A 106 6.87 -4.18 14.65
N PRO A 107 6.28 -2.99 14.90
CA PRO A 107 6.68 -2.14 16.02
C PRO A 107 6.61 -2.85 17.40
N PRO A 108 7.40 -2.43 18.39
CA PRO A 108 7.31 -2.94 19.76
C PRO A 108 5.89 -2.87 20.32
N GLY A 109 5.42 -3.96 20.92
CA GLY A 109 4.08 -4.06 21.52
C GLY A 109 2.92 -4.24 20.53
N TRP A 110 3.19 -4.28 19.22
CA TRP A 110 2.15 -4.50 18.21
C TRP A 110 1.90 -5.98 17.94
N GLN A 111 0.67 -6.27 17.51
CA GLN A 111 0.24 -7.56 16.98
C GLN A 111 -0.49 -7.35 15.66
N VAL A 112 -0.10 -8.13 14.66
CA VAL A 112 -0.62 -8.06 13.29
C VAL A 112 -1.07 -9.44 12.86
N ARG A 113 -2.16 -9.51 12.13
CA ARG A 113 -2.65 -10.75 11.54
C ARG A 113 -2.69 -10.63 10.02
N PHE A 114 -2.06 -11.60 9.37
CA PHE A 114 -2.01 -11.75 7.92
C PHE A 114 -2.98 -12.84 7.51
N TYR A 115 -3.82 -12.58 6.51
CA TYR A 115 -4.88 -13.47 6.05
C TYR A 115 -4.66 -13.89 4.60
N GLU A 116 -4.90 -15.16 4.29
CA GLU A 116 -4.85 -15.68 2.92
C GLU A 116 -6.04 -15.21 2.05
N GLY A 117 -7.14 -14.80 2.68
CA GLY A 117 -8.31 -14.24 2.00
C GLY A 117 -8.39 -12.71 2.04
N GLU A 118 -9.20 -12.13 1.17
CA GLU A 118 -9.59 -10.71 1.23
C GLU A 118 -10.53 -10.46 2.42
N ASN A 119 -10.68 -9.20 2.83
CA ASN A 119 -11.54 -8.74 3.91
C ASN A 119 -11.36 -9.55 5.23
N PHE A 120 -10.12 -9.92 5.53
CA PHE A 120 -9.73 -10.62 6.77
C PHE A 120 -10.35 -12.02 6.92
N THR A 121 -10.47 -12.75 5.80
CA THR A 121 -11.05 -14.10 5.75
C THR A 121 -9.99 -15.18 5.49
N GLY A 122 -10.35 -16.45 5.68
CA GLY A 122 -9.49 -17.60 5.39
C GLY A 122 -8.47 -17.93 6.48
N GLU A 123 -7.47 -18.74 6.13
CA GLU A 123 -6.35 -19.08 7.01
C GLU A 123 -5.55 -17.82 7.38
N SER A 124 -5.04 -17.77 8.61
CA SER A 124 -4.35 -16.59 9.11
C SER A 124 -3.11 -16.89 9.93
N HIS A 125 -2.13 -15.99 9.87
CA HIS A 125 -0.92 -16.01 10.65
C HIS A 125 -0.81 -14.75 11.49
N THR A 126 -0.62 -14.91 12.79
CA THR A 126 -0.50 -13.77 13.72
C THR A 126 0.96 -13.59 14.12
N GLU A 127 1.45 -12.37 13.97
CA GLU A 127 2.81 -11.99 14.31
C GLU A 127 2.84 -10.84 15.31
N THR A 128 3.70 -10.96 16.30
CA THR A 128 4.04 -9.91 17.28
C THR A 128 5.24 -9.07 16.84
N SER A 129 5.56 -8.04 17.62
CA SER A 129 6.71 -7.15 17.43
C SER A 129 8.02 -7.84 17.03
N GLY A 130 8.82 -7.15 16.21
CA GLY A 130 10.16 -7.58 15.79
C GLY A 130 10.32 -7.70 14.27
N LYS A 131 11.49 -8.18 13.85
CA LYS A 131 11.83 -8.46 12.45
C LYS A 131 11.64 -9.94 12.16
N LYS A 132 10.88 -10.28 11.13
CA LYS A 132 10.52 -11.68 10.82
C LYS A 132 10.51 -11.93 9.32
N ASN A 133 10.81 -13.17 8.93
CA ASN A 133 10.62 -13.63 7.55
C ASN A 133 9.28 -14.36 7.46
N ALA A 134 8.58 -14.20 6.33
CA ALA A 134 7.25 -14.76 6.07
C ALA A 134 7.31 -15.97 5.10
N LEU A 135 8.41 -16.72 5.11
CA LEU A 135 8.78 -17.72 4.09
C LEU A 135 7.68 -18.72 3.72
N ASN A 136 6.84 -19.10 4.69
CA ASN A 136 5.87 -20.18 4.52
C ASN A 136 4.43 -19.72 4.20
N TYR A 137 4.14 -18.42 4.39
CA TYR A 137 2.77 -17.92 4.27
C TYR A 137 2.65 -16.63 3.44
N GLY A 138 3.71 -15.82 3.37
CA GLY A 138 3.64 -14.46 2.85
C GLY A 138 3.11 -14.34 1.42
N LYS A 139 3.45 -15.30 0.55
CA LYS A 139 2.99 -15.35 -0.85
C LYS A 139 1.48 -15.57 -1.01
N LYS A 140 0.81 -16.07 0.01
CA LYS A 140 -0.63 -16.34 -0.02
C LYS A 140 -1.45 -15.19 0.57
N ILE A 141 -0.80 -14.23 1.23
CA ILE A 141 -1.49 -13.18 1.98
C ILE A 141 -2.17 -12.19 1.03
N ARG A 142 -3.45 -11.92 1.33
CA ARG A 142 -4.32 -11.00 0.58
C ARG A 142 -4.89 -9.87 1.44
N SER A 143 -4.91 -10.00 2.77
CA SER A 143 -5.31 -8.90 3.65
C SER A 143 -4.53 -8.89 4.97
N VAL A 144 -4.44 -7.72 5.60
CA VAL A 144 -3.63 -7.47 6.80
C VAL A 144 -4.42 -6.66 7.81
N GLN A 145 -4.50 -7.15 9.05
CA GLN A 145 -5.18 -6.47 10.15
C GLN A 145 -4.23 -6.19 11.31
N ILE A 146 -4.23 -4.96 11.83
CA ILE A 146 -3.53 -4.57 13.04
C ILE A 146 -4.45 -4.86 14.23
N ILE A 147 -4.14 -5.93 14.97
CA ILE A 147 -4.94 -6.40 16.10
C ILE A 147 -4.70 -5.52 17.33
N ALA A 148 -3.43 -5.18 17.59
CA ALA A 148 -3.01 -4.33 18.69
C ALA A 148 -1.87 -3.43 18.23
N GLY A 149 -1.90 -2.16 18.63
CA GLY A 149 -0.88 -1.19 18.22
C GLY A 149 -1.29 0.28 18.25
N ARG A 150 -2.57 0.55 18.43
CA ARG A 150 -3.09 1.92 18.59
C ARG A 150 -2.86 2.40 20.02
#